data_AF-A0A193LIW0-F1
#
_entry.id   AF-A0A193LIW0-F1
#
_cell.length_a   1.000
_cell.length_b   1.000
_cell.length_c   1.000
_cell.angle_alpha   90.00
_cell.angle_beta   90.00
_cell.angle_gamma   90.00
#
_symmetry.space_group_name_H-M   'P 1'
#
loop_
_entity.id
_entity.type
_entity.pdbx_description
1 polymer ?
#
loop_
_entity_poly.entity_id
_entity_poly.type
_entity_poly.pdbx_seq_one_letter_code
_entity_poly.pdbx_strand_id
1 'polypeptide(L)'
;MEKNDAGLTNYQVNVESIIEAILAENNLRLSDRVIESGIEVYISGKVPKLDAEIWIYEDQTDIKNPGLDLRLECWDTKTPQEHYVIVAEHLTGIIKSDADAT
;
A
#
# COMPACT_ATOMS: atom_id res chain seq x y z
N MET A 1 -12.59 -4.30 15.33
CA MET A 1 -12.44 -5.04 14.06
C MET A 1 -11.92 -6.43 14.37
N GLU A 2 -12.31 -7.44 13.61
CA GLU A 2 -11.74 -8.79 13.76
C GLU A 2 -10.30 -8.80 13.22
N LYS A 3 -9.39 -9.47 13.93
CA LYS A 3 -7.97 -9.60 13.59
C LYS A 3 -7.63 -11.08 13.36
N ASN A 4 -6.77 -11.38 12.39
CA ASN A 4 -6.28 -12.73 12.15
C ASN A 4 -5.17 -13.13 13.15
N ASP A 5 -4.63 -14.34 13.02
CA ASP A 5 -3.57 -14.87 13.90
C ASP A 5 -2.27 -14.03 13.88
N ALA A 6 -2.06 -13.23 12.84
CA ALA A 6 -0.94 -12.30 12.72
C ALA A 6 -1.24 -10.90 13.29
N GLY A 7 -2.42 -10.69 13.88
CA GLY A 7 -2.84 -9.40 14.46
C GLY A 7 -3.30 -8.38 13.42
N LEU A 8 -3.48 -8.79 12.16
CA LEU A 8 -3.86 -7.92 11.04
C LEU A 8 -5.38 -7.90 10.84
N THR A 9 -5.90 -6.74 10.48
CA THR A 9 -7.30 -6.55 10.08
C THR A 9 -7.53 -7.02 8.63
N ASN A 10 -8.79 -7.32 8.29
CA ASN A 10 -9.17 -7.61 6.90
C ASN A 10 -8.86 -6.46 5.94
N TYR A 11 -8.92 -5.21 6.42
CA TYR A 11 -8.55 -4.04 5.62
C TYR A 11 -7.08 -4.14 5.19
N GLN A 12 -6.16 -4.37 6.13
CA GLN A 12 -4.73 -4.46 5.86
C GLN A 12 -4.39 -5.55 4.85
N VAL A 13 -4.96 -6.74 5.04
CA VAL A 13 -4.75 -7.89 4.13
C VAL A 13 -5.29 -7.61 2.73
N ASN A 14 -6.45 -6.95 2.61
CA ASN A 14 -7.05 -6.62 1.32
C ASN A 14 -6.24 -5.55 0.57
N VAL A 15 -5.82 -4.48 1.26
CA VAL A 15 -4.98 -3.42 0.65
C VAL A 15 -3.66 -4.02 0.19
N GLU A 16 -3.01 -4.84 1.02
CA GLU A 16 -1.78 -5.53 0.65
C GLU A 16 -1.96 -6.37 -0.63
N SER A 17 -3.04 -7.17 -0.69
CA SER A 17 -3.32 -8.01 -1.86
C SER A 17 -3.50 -7.19 -3.14
N ILE A 18 -4.14 -6.02 -3.06
CA ILE A 18 -4.32 -5.11 -4.20
C ILE A 18 -2.97 -4.55 -4.65
N ILE A 19 -2.14 -4.09 -3.71
CA ILE A 19 -0.82 -3.56 -4.00
C ILE A 19 0.06 -4.63 -4.64
N GLU A 20 0.09 -5.84 -4.07
CA GLU A 20 0.87 -6.96 -4.63
C GLU A 20 0.41 -7.34 -6.04
N ALA A 21 -0.89 -7.37 -6.32
CA ALA A 21 -1.42 -7.65 -7.66
C ALA A 21 -0.96 -6.61 -8.69
N ILE A 22 -1.07 -5.31 -8.37
CA ILE A 22 -0.64 -4.21 -9.26
C ILE A 22 0.86 -4.27 -9.52
N LEU A 23 1.65 -4.52 -8.47
CA LEU A 23 3.10 -4.68 -8.61
C LEU A 23 3.43 -5.88 -9.51
N ALA A 24 2.78 -7.03 -9.29
CA ALA A 24 3.02 -8.24 -10.07
C ALA A 24 2.69 -8.06 -11.56
N GLU A 25 1.60 -7.37 -11.90
CA GLU A 25 1.23 -7.02 -13.28
C GLU A 25 2.32 -6.21 -14.00
N ASN A 26 3.15 -5.49 -13.26
CA ASN A 26 4.23 -4.64 -13.76
C ASN A 26 5.64 -5.26 -13.56
N ASN A 27 5.74 -6.56 -13.24
CA ASN A 27 7.01 -7.24 -12.91
C ASN A 27 7.78 -6.55 -11.77
N LEU A 28 7.04 -6.03 -10.80
CA LEU A 28 7.50 -5.48 -9.53
C LEU A 28 7.07 -6.40 -8.38
N ARG A 29 7.63 -6.15 -7.19
CA ARG A 29 7.25 -6.86 -5.97
C ARG A 29 7.52 -6.00 -4.75
N LEU A 30 6.74 -6.21 -3.70
CA LEU A 30 7.09 -5.74 -2.37
C LEU A 30 8.34 -6.51 -1.89
N SER A 31 9.30 -5.79 -1.33
CA SER A 31 10.51 -6.32 -0.71
C SER A 31 10.56 -5.88 0.75
N ASP A 32 11.31 -6.62 1.56
CA ASP A 32 11.46 -6.32 2.99
C ASP A 32 10.11 -6.18 3.71
N ARG A 33 9.16 -7.06 3.38
CA ARG A 33 7.84 -7.08 4.01
C ARG A 33 7.99 -7.32 5.52
N VAL A 34 7.53 -6.38 6.33
CA VAL A 34 7.53 -6.51 7.80
C VAL A 34 6.10 -6.41 8.33
N ILE A 35 5.77 -7.27 9.28
CA ILE A 35 4.65 -7.07 10.21
C ILE A 35 5.29 -6.62 11.52
N GLU A 36 5.19 -5.34 11.83
CA GLU A 36 5.69 -4.82 13.10
C GLU A 36 4.54 -4.60 14.07
N SER A 37 4.78 -4.89 15.35
CA SER A 37 3.88 -4.53 16.45
C SER A 37 4.54 -3.44 17.28
N GLY A 38 4.11 -2.19 17.07
CA GLY A 38 4.47 -1.04 17.90
C GLY A 38 3.31 -0.67 18.82
N ILE A 39 2.85 0.58 18.69
CA ILE A 39 1.57 1.05 19.27
C ILE A 39 0.39 0.36 18.56
N GLU A 40 0.56 -0.02 17.30
CA GLU A 40 -0.36 -0.81 16.49
C GLU A 40 0.40 -1.83 15.62
N VAL A 41 -0.34 -2.78 15.04
CA VAL A 41 0.20 -3.75 14.08
C VAL A 41 0.02 -3.20 12.67
N TYR A 42 1.09 -3.13 11.87
CA TYR A 42 1.04 -2.64 10.51
C TYR A 42 1.85 -3.50 9.54
N ILE A 43 1.51 -3.44 8.26
CA ILE A 43 2.28 -4.04 7.16
C ILE A 43 3.14 -2.93 6.55
N SER A 44 4.41 -3.20 6.29
CA SER A 44 5.22 -2.30 5.46
C SER A 44 6.08 -3.06 4.45
N GLY A 45 6.50 -2.38 3.40
CA GLY A 45 7.50 -2.89 2.48
C GLY A 45 7.93 -1.89 1.42
N LYS A 46 9.04 -2.20 0.75
CA LYS A 46 9.67 -1.35 -0.26
C LYS A 46 9.43 -1.88 -1.65
N VAL A 47 9.34 -0.97 -2.63
CA VAL A 47 9.33 -1.28 -4.06
C VAL A 47 10.58 -0.67 -4.67
N PRO A 48 11.74 -1.38 -4.68
CA PRO A 48 13.04 -0.76 -4.91
C PRO A 48 13.19 -0.13 -6.30
N LYS A 49 12.51 -0.66 -7.32
CA LYS A 49 12.56 -0.07 -8.67
C LYS A 49 11.88 1.29 -8.74
N LEU A 50 10.90 1.54 -7.87
CA LEU A 50 10.17 2.80 -7.81
C LEU A 50 10.72 3.74 -6.73
N ASP A 51 11.78 3.36 -6.00
CA ASP A 51 12.21 4.05 -4.76
C ASP A 51 11.02 4.38 -3.82
N ALA A 52 10.04 3.47 -3.77
CA ALA A 52 8.80 3.68 -3.03
C ALA A 52 8.76 2.81 -1.77
N GLU A 53 8.11 3.32 -0.74
CA GLU A 53 7.86 2.62 0.51
C GLU A 53 6.38 2.72 0.87
N ILE A 54 5.82 1.60 1.32
CA ILE A 54 4.39 1.42 1.53
C ILE A 54 4.17 1.00 2.98
N TRP A 55 3.19 1.61 3.65
CA TRP A 55 2.74 1.25 4.99
C TRP A 55 1.22 1.11 5.01
N ILE A 56 0.71 0.06 5.66
CA ILE A 56 -0.70 -0.27 5.75
C ILE A 56 -1.06 -0.48 7.22
N TYR A 57 -1.68 0.54 7.80
CA TYR A 57 -2.17 0.59 9.17
C TYR A 57 -3.60 0.06 9.26
N GLU A 58 -4.20 0.06 10.46
CA GLU A 58 -5.57 -0.42 10.63
C GLU A 58 -6.62 0.47 9.95
N ASP A 59 -6.33 1.76 9.82
CA ASP A 59 -7.23 2.78 9.32
C ASP A 59 -6.59 3.73 8.29
N GLN A 60 -5.39 3.41 7.80
CA GLN A 60 -4.63 4.29 6.92
C GLN A 60 -3.71 3.49 6.00
N THR A 61 -3.48 4.00 4.78
CA THR A 61 -2.42 3.56 3.88
C THR A 61 -1.53 4.74 3.50
N ASP A 62 -0.22 4.56 3.63
CA ASP A 62 0.80 5.50 3.16
C ASP A 62 1.61 4.89 2.02
N ILE A 63 1.83 5.66 0.97
CA ILE A 63 2.78 5.34 -0.11
C ILE A 63 3.69 6.55 -0.25
N LYS A 64 4.99 6.39 0.03
CA LYS A 64 5.98 7.45 -0.15
C LYS A 64 6.87 7.13 -1.33
N ASN A 65 7.15 8.14 -2.14
CA ASN A 65 7.99 8.04 -3.33
C ASN A 65 8.60 9.43 -3.64
N PRO A 66 9.80 9.51 -4.23
CA PRO A 66 10.37 10.77 -4.69
C PRO A 66 9.46 11.53 -5.67
N GLY A 67 8.75 12.53 -5.15
CA GLY A 67 7.94 13.46 -5.94
C GLY A 67 6.44 13.31 -5.76
N LEU A 68 5.97 12.22 -5.15
CA LEU A 68 4.56 12.02 -4.87
C LEU A 68 4.34 11.11 -3.65
N ASP A 69 3.77 11.68 -2.59
CA ASP A 69 3.36 10.94 -1.40
C ASP A 69 1.83 10.83 -1.35
N LEU A 70 1.33 9.63 -1.07
CA LEU A 70 -0.05 9.37 -0.67
C LEU A 70 -0.10 9.11 0.83
N ARG A 71 -1.02 9.80 1.49
CA ARG A 71 -1.56 9.40 2.78
C ARG A 71 -3.07 9.35 2.65
N LEU A 72 -3.66 8.20 2.88
CA LEU A 72 -5.10 7.99 2.75
C LEU A 72 -5.63 7.31 4.00
N GLU A 73 -6.49 8.00 4.74
CA GLU A 73 -7.16 7.47 5.92
C GLU A 73 -8.52 6.88 5.51
N CYS A 74 -9.01 5.88 6.24
CA CYS A 74 -10.26 5.19 5.93
C CYS A 74 -11.46 6.15 5.89
N TRP A 75 -11.45 7.22 6.70
CA TRP A 75 -12.49 8.24 6.71
C TRP A 75 -12.44 9.24 5.54
N ASP A 76 -11.34 9.29 4.79
CA ASP A 76 -11.26 10.09 3.55
C ASP A 76 -12.14 9.50 2.44
N THR A 77 -12.60 8.26 2.63
CA THR A 77 -13.42 7.50 1.71
C THR A 77 -14.77 7.17 2.33
N LYS A 78 -15.84 7.14 1.52
CA LYS A 78 -17.18 6.75 1.99
C LYS A 78 -17.33 5.24 2.09
N THR A 79 -16.52 4.50 1.32
CA THR A 79 -16.54 3.05 1.27
C THR A 79 -15.12 2.49 1.19
N PRO A 80 -14.87 1.26 1.70
CA PRO A 80 -13.58 0.59 1.51
C PRO A 80 -13.18 0.44 0.04
N GLN A 81 -14.16 0.29 -0.86
CA GLN A 81 -13.91 0.18 -2.30
C GLN A 81 -13.31 1.46 -2.88
N GLU A 82 -13.79 2.64 -2.48
CA GLU A 82 -13.19 3.91 -2.91
C GLU A 82 -11.74 4.03 -2.45
N HIS A 83 -11.45 3.58 -1.22
CA HIS A 83 -10.09 3.55 -0.69
C HIS A 83 -9.15 2.72 -1.57
N TYR A 84 -9.59 1.51 -1.91
CA TYR A 84 -8.84 0.59 -2.76
C TYR A 84 -8.58 1.16 -4.16
N VAL A 85 -9.57 1.82 -4.74
CA VAL A 85 -9.44 2.46 -6.07
C VAL A 85 -8.39 3.57 -6.02
N ILE A 86 -8.41 4.45 -5.01
CA ILE A 86 -7.44 5.55 -4.89
C ILE A 86 -6.01 5.01 -4.72
N VAL A 87 -5.81 4.02 -3.84
CA VAL A 87 -4.51 3.35 -3.66
C VAL A 87 -4.01 2.77 -4.99
N ALA A 88 -4.89 2.09 -5.73
CA ALA A 88 -4.55 1.47 -7.00
C ALA A 88 -4.19 2.49 -8.10
N GLU A 89 -4.98 3.56 -8.21
CA GLU A 89 -4.75 4.64 -9.17
C GLU A 89 -3.43 5.36 -8.89
N HIS A 90 -3.14 5.64 -7.62
CA HIS A 90 -1.91 6.30 -7.21
C HIS A 90 -0.67 5.47 -7.55
N LEU A 91 -0.66 4.18 -7.17
CA LEU A 91 0.46 3.29 -7.45
C LEU A 91 0.68 3.09 -8.96
N THR A 92 -0.41 2.97 -9.72
CA THR A 92 -0.35 2.90 -11.19
C THR A 92 0.20 4.19 -11.79
N GLY A 93 -0.13 5.34 -11.21
CA GLY A 93 0.42 6.65 -11.60
C GLY A 93 1.94 6.70 -11.43
N ILE A 94 2.45 6.31 -10.25
CA ILE A 94 3.89 6.23 -9.96
C ILE A 94 4.60 5.34 -10.99
N ILE A 95 4.07 4.13 -11.23
CA ILE A 95 4.67 3.16 -12.16
C ILE A 95 4.76 3.73 -13.59
N LYS A 96 3.71 4.41 -14.07
CA LYS A 96 3.70 5.01 -15.41
C LYS A 96 4.70 6.17 -15.51
N SER A 97 4.77 7.02 -14.50
CA SER A 97 5.72 8.13 -14.47
C SER A 97 7.18 7.68 -14.48
N ASP A 98 7.49 6.57 -13.80
CA ASP A 98 8.83 5.97 -13.82
C ASP A 98 9.18 5.36 -15.19
N ALA A 99 8.21 4.67 -15.81
CA ALA A 99 8.38 4.11 -17.16
C ALA A 99 8.67 5.18 -18.23
N ASP A 100 8.04 6.36 -18.12
CA ASP A 100 8.24 7.48 -19.05
C ASP A 100 9.58 8.21 -18.85
N ALA A 101 10.24 8.02 -17.69
CA ALA A 101 11.53 8.63 -17.37
C ALA A 101 12.75 7.83 -17.90
N THR A 102 12.51 6.67 -18.54
CA THR A 102 13.53 5.70 -18.97
C THR A 102 13.60 5.57 -20.50
#